data_AF-A0A9N7RM74-F1
#
_entry.id   AF-A0A9N7RM74-F1
#
_cell.length_a   1.000
_cell.length_b   1.000
_cell.length_c   1.000
_cell.angle_alpha   90.00
_cell.angle_beta   90.00
_cell.angle_gamma   90.00
#
_symmetry.space_group_name_H-M   'P 1'
#
loop_
_entity.id
_entity.type
_entity.pdbx_description
1 polymer ?
#
loop_
_entity_poly.entity_id
_entity_poly.type
_entity_poly.pdbx_seq_one_letter_code
_entity_poly.pdbx_strand_id
1 'polypeptide(L)'
;MIRAENLIPTVQFAAVFFYLLCPNFSSAQGNTSSGNPCDSYGVCGAFGFCNPQSSPICSCLPGFYPRTLAEWDSGNWTSGCVRRARLNCNGTADGGREDRFLRLPRMKMSGYSDRWPGTEDQCGGRCLSNCSCIAFGFDVGIRCMFWSTGTLIDIQKFPNGPGGSDLHIRVANSELGGKKDNKMTVIVVVVLVGFVIVVSVCAFFIWKWRAKRRARRRASESAEAGESSSLGYSLHDKMRRQVNLEELPLFKFETLANATNFFSEANKLGKGGFGPVYRGKLANGREIAVKRLSKASGQGIQEFMNEVGLISKLQHRNLVRLLGGCIENKETMLIYEYMPNRSLDIFLFDPSINILDWRTRFNIIEGICRGLLYLHRDSRLKIIHRDLKPSNILLDHDLNPKISDFGMARIFGTKQDHVSTVRVVGTYGYMAPEYAMEGRFSEKSDVFSLGVLIIEIITGRRNTSPQSQQGSVNLLGHVWKLWNEGNSAAFIDPRIYNKNYESEVMRCVHIGLLCAQESPKDRPSVSVVLSMLISETMDLPEPKVPAFSIKSSRTETGTSSSQQSQKSNSSVNNLSITMVDGR
;
A
#
# COMPACT_ATOMS: atom_id res chain seq x y z
N MET A 1 -39.45 1.10 -4.06
CA MET A 1 -38.84 0.04 -3.22
C MET A 1 -37.64 -0.55 -3.95
N ILE A 2 -36.53 0.19 -4.01
CA ILE A 2 -35.16 -0.30 -4.24
C ILE A 2 -34.27 0.64 -3.43
N ARG A 3 -33.57 0.08 -2.45
CA ARG A 3 -32.85 0.77 -1.39
C ARG A 3 -31.42 1.02 -1.86
N ALA A 4 -31.05 2.29 -2.00
CA ALA A 4 -29.69 2.74 -2.22
C ALA A 4 -29.03 2.96 -0.86
N GLU A 5 -28.04 2.16 -0.50
CA GLU A 5 -27.21 2.39 0.68
C GLU A 5 -25.73 2.18 0.34
N ASN A 6 -24.97 3.25 0.64
CA ASN A 6 -23.56 3.28 1.07
C ASN A 6 -22.45 3.43 0.03
N LEU A 7 -22.19 4.69 -0.31
CA LEU A 7 -20.88 5.21 -0.75
C LEU A 7 -20.15 5.89 0.43
N ILE A 8 -18.91 5.44 0.70
CA ILE A 8 -17.71 6.21 1.14
C ILE A 8 -17.67 6.60 2.66
N PRO A 9 -16.52 6.44 3.39
CA PRO A 9 -15.23 7.00 2.98
C PRO A 9 -13.94 6.18 3.17
N THR A 10 -13.21 6.12 2.05
CA THR A 10 -11.75 6.21 1.94
C THR A 10 -11.22 7.50 2.60
N VAL A 11 -10.85 7.46 3.88
CA VAL A 11 -9.88 8.40 4.48
C VAL A 11 -9.10 7.66 5.57
N GLN A 12 -8.06 6.91 5.17
CA GLN A 12 -7.09 6.37 6.13
C GLN A 12 -5.76 6.03 5.46
N PHE A 13 -5.13 7.02 4.81
CA PHE A 13 -3.74 6.89 4.32
C PHE A 13 -2.95 8.21 4.35
N ALA A 14 -3.25 9.08 5.32
CA ALA A 14 -2.57 10.37 5.50
C ALA A 14 -2.01 10.57 6.92
N ALA A 15 -1.52 9.51 7.58
CA ALA A 15 -0.99 9.59 8.95
C ALA A 15 0.29 8.77 9.17
N VAL A 16 1.25 8.82 8.23
CA VAL A 16 2.59 8.20 8.43
C VAL A 16 3.74 9.19 8.20
N PHE A 17 3.47 10.47 7.93
CA PHE A 17 4.52 11.41 7.49
C PHE A 17 5.05 12.41 8.54
N PHE A 18 4.78 12.24 9.85
CA PHE A 18 5.15 13.24 10.86
C PHE A 18 6.13 12.81 11.97
N TYR A 19 6.76 11.63 11.91
CA TYR A 19 7.64 11.13 12.99
C TYR A 19 9.14 11.05 12.66
N LEU A 20 9.63 11.67 11.57
CA LEU A 20 11.04 11.53 11.15
C LEU A 20 11.86 12.83 11.13
N LEU A 21 11.54 13.83 11.95
CA LEU A 21 12.36 15.04 12.07
C LEU A 21 12.41 15.57 13.51
N CYS A 22 13.17 14.92 14.40
CA CYS A 22 13.86 15.55 15.55
C CYS A 22 14.80 14.53 16.22
N PRO A 23 16.13 14.58 15.98
CA PRO A 23 17.11 13.93 16.82
C PRO A 23 17.52 14.87 17.97
N ASN A 24 17.85 14.29 19.11
CA ASN A 24 18.39 14.91 20.35
C ASN A 24 17.36 15.30 21.41
N PHE A 25 17.16 14.40 22.38
CA PHE A 25 17.15 14.84 23.77
C PHE A 25 17.86 13.80 24.64
N SER A 26 19.01 14.21 25.17
CA SER A 26 19.89 13.41 26.00
C SER A 26 19.24 13.04 27.33
N SER A 27 19.47 11.80 27.72
CA SER A 27 19.22 11.25 29.04
C SER A 27 20.01 11.99 30.12
N ALA A 28 19.31 12.59 31.08
CA ALA A 28 19.86 12.91 32.39
C ALA A 28 19.29 11.92 33.41
N GLN A 29 20.12 11.00 33.88
CA GLN A 29 19.86 10.22 35.10
C GLN A 29 20.12 11.09 36.32
N GLY A 30 19.23 11.01 37.31
CA GLY A 30 19.37 11.65 38.62
C GLY A 30 18.42 11.04 39.66
N ASN A 31 18.89 9.99 40.33
CA ASN A 31 18.61 9.48 41.68
C ASN A 31 17.25 9.69 42.41
N THR A 32 16.66 8.53 42.74
CA THR A 32 16.13 8.05 44.05
C THR A 32 14.84 8.62 44.69
N SER A 33 13.99 7.65 45.12
CA SER A 33 12.80 7.65 46.01
C SER A 33 11.39 7.90 45.42
N SER A 34 10.68 6.79 45.16
CA SER A 34 9.31 6.44 45.57
C SER A 34 8.27 7.54 45.88
N GLY A 35 7.21 7.62 45.07
CA GLY A 35 5.96 8.34 45.36
C GLY A 35 5.40 9.03 44.11
N ASN A 36 4.08 9.04 43.92
CA ASN A 36 3.49 9.93 42.91
C ASN A 36 3.67 11.36 43.44
N PRO A 37 4.26 12.31 42.68
CA PRO A 37 4.59 13.64 43.18
C PRO A 37 3.36 14.44 43.63
N CYS A 38 2.17 14.05 43.17
CA CYS A 38 0.90 14.61 43.62
C CYS A 38 0.37 14.03 44.96
N ASP A 39 1.06 13.04 45.55
CA ASP A 39 0.66 12.44 46.83
C ASP A 39 1.00 13.35 48.02
N SER A 40 1.95 14.28 47.85
CA SER A 40 2.25 15.29 48.87
C SER A 40 1.10 16.29 48.97
N TYR A 41 0.66 16.55 50.19
CA TYR A 41 -0.48 17.42 50.46
C TYR A 41 -0.21 18.84 49.94
N GLY A 42 -1.11 19.37 49.11
CA GLY A 42 -1.10 20.78 48.73
C GLY A 42 0.04 21.22 47.79
N VAL A 43 0.64 20.29 47.04
CA VAL A 43 1.77 20.55 46.10
C VAL A 43 1.52 21.73 45.16
N CYS A 44 0.30 21.90 44.66
CA CYS A 44 -0.05 22.98 43.72
C CYS A 44 -0.65 24.23 44.39
N GLY A 45 -0.60 24.32 45.72
CA GLY A 45 -1.14 25.44 46.49
C GLY A 45 -2.66 25.60 46.39
N ALA A 46 -3.16 26.71 46.93
CA ALA A 46 -4.58 27.03 46.91
C ALA A 46 -5.09 27.26 45.47
N PHE A 47 -6.27 26.73 45.14
CA PHE A 47 -6.94 26.81 43.84
C PHE A 47 -6.13 26.27 42.65
N GLY A 48 -5.07 25.51 42.92
CA GLY A 48 -4.33 24.70 41.95
C GLY A 48 -4.71 23.22 42.03
N PHE A 49 -4.48 22.48 40.95
CA PHE A 49 -4.62 21.02 40.92
C PHE A 49 -3.38 20.35 40.33
N CYS A 50 -3.05 19.17 40.86
CA CYS A 50 -1.91 18.36 40.44
C CYS A 50 -2.34 17.29 39.42
N ASN A 51 -1.59 17.14 38.35
CA ASN A 51 -1.74 16.06 37.38
C ASN A 51 -0.35 15.44 37.11
N PRO A 52 -0.12 14.18 37.51
CA PRO A 52 1.21 13.56 37.40
C PRO A 52 1.62 13.27 35.94
N GLN A 53 0.69 13.35 34.99
CA GLN A 53 0.97 13.15 33.57
C GLN A 53 1.20 14.46 32.79
N SER A 54 1.01 15.64 33.40
CA SER A 54 1.30 16.91 32.73
C SER A 54 2.70 17.44 33.05
N SER A 55 3.26 18.21 32.12
CA SER A 55 4.48 19.01 32.34
C SER A 55 4.15 20.47 32.00
N PRO A 56 4.04 21.38 32.98
CA PRO A 56 4.24 21.18 34.43
C PRO A 56 3.14 20.34 35.11
N ILE A 57 3.44 19.76 36.28
CA ILE A 57 2.50 18.91 37.03
C ILE A 57 1.36 19.70 37.68
N CYS A 58 1.53 21.02 37.88
CA CYS A 58 0.54 21.89 38.51
C CYS A 58 -0.15 22.82 37.50
N SER A 59 -1.45 23.02 37.68
CA SER A 59 -2.27 23.95 36.89
C SER A 59 -3.30 24.64 37.77
N CYS A 60 -3.64 25.89 37.47
CA CYS A 60 -4.73 26.59 38.17
C CYS A 60 -6.10 26.05 37.73
N LEU A 61 -7.08 26.04 38.65
CA LEU A 61 -8.46 25.73 38.31
C LEU A 61 -9.02 26.75 37.30
N PRO A 62 -9.99 26.38 36.45
CA PRO A 62 -10.69 27.31 35.58
C PRO A 62 -11.25 28.51 36.35
N GLY A 63 -11.03 29.73 35.83
CA GLY A 63 -11.36 30.99 36.52
C GLY A 63 -10.29 31.51 37.48
N PHE A 64 -9.12 30.86 37.56
CA PHE A 64 -7.99 31.26 38.40
C PHE A 64 -6.71 31.43 37.57
N TYR A 65 -5.73 32.14 38.11
CA TYR A 65 -4.38 32.33 37.55
C TYR A 65 -3.33 32.33 38.67
N PRO A 66 -2.04 32.06 38.38
CA PRO A 66 -0.99 32.02 39.40
C PRO A 66 -0.90 33.34 40.17
N ARG A 67 -0.79 33.27 41.50
CA ARG A 67 -0.61 34.47 42.34
C ARG A 67 0.66 35.23 41.97
N THR A 68 1.76 34.48 41.80
CA THR A 68 3.07 35.00 41.43
C THR A 68 3.56 34.22 40.22
N LEU A 69 3.59 34.85 39.05
CA LEU A 69 3.95 34.17 37.80
C LEU A 69 5.41 33.68 37.81
N ALA A 70 6.33 34.49 38.36
CA ALA A 70 7.75 34.13 38.45
C ALA A 70 8.01 32.86 39.30
N GLU A 71 7.29 32.70 40.42
CA GLU A 71 7.37 31.50 41.25
C GLU A 71 6.82 30.29 40.49
N TRP A 72 5.68 30.47 39.83
CA TRP A 72 5.00 29.43 39.06
C TRP A 72 5.87 28.88 37.92
N ASP A 73 6.55 29.78 37.20
CA ASP A 73 7.45 29.44 36.09
C ASP A 73 8.77 28.81 36.60
N SER A 74 9.17 29.10 37.83
CA SER A 74 10.34 28.49 38.49
C SER A 74 10.07 27.10 39.11
N GLY A 75 8.83 26.61 39.04
CA GLY A 75 8.42 25.34 39.66
C GLY A 75 8.06 25.45 41.14
N ASN A 76 7.89 26.66 41.67
CA ASN A 76 7.38 26.90 43.02
C ASN A 76 5.88 27.27 42.97
N TRP A 77 5.02 26.34 43.37
CA TRP A 77 3.55 26.52 43.32
C TRP A 77 2.92 26.82 44.69
N THR A 78 3.71 27.03 45.75
CA THR A 78 3.20 27.19 47.13
C THR A 78 2.26 28.37 47.30
N SER A 79 2.47 29.45 46.53
CA SER A 79 1.63 30.66 46.54
C SER A 79 0.24 30.46 45.91
N GLY A 80 0.04 29.35 45.20
CA GLY A 80 -1.22 28.94 44.59
C GLY A 80 -1.73 29.92 43.53
N CYS A 81 -3.04 29.87 43.33
CA CYS A 81 -3.77 30.63 42.32
C CYS A 81 -4.76 31.60 42.97
N VAL A 82 -5.08 32.67 42.25
CA VAL A 82 -6.07 33.69 42.63
C VAL A 82 -7.14 33.80 41.54
N ARG A 83 -8.35 34.16 41.96
CA ARG A 83 -9.51 34.23 41.07
C ARG A 83 -9.34 35.39 40.08
N ARG A 84 -9.69 35.15 38.82
CA ARG A 84 -9.55 36.11 37.71
C ARG A 84 -10.64 37.18 37.72
N ALA A 85 -11.91 36.80 37.88
CA ALA A 85 -13.03 37.74 37.98
C ALA A 85 -13.86 37.53 39.26
N ARG A 86 -14.49 38.60 39.74
CA ARG A 86 -15.43 38.53 40.87
C ARG A 86 -16.70 37.79 40.45
N LEU A 87 -17.18 36.90 41.32
CA LEU A 87 -18.45 36.20 41.14
C LEU A 87 -19.62 37.17 41.32
N ASN A 88 -20.63 37.04 40.46
CA ASN A 88 -21.82 37.86 40.53
C ASN A 88 -22.94 37.10 41.25
N CYS A 89 -23.07 37.38 42.55
CA CYS A 89 -24.01 36.64 43.38
C CYS A 89 -25.41 37.26 43.45
N ASN A 90 -25.51 38.57 43.25
CA ASN A 90 -26.78 39.29 43.22
C ASN A 90 -27.28 39.35 41.78
N GLY A 91 -27.66 38.20 41.23
CA GLY A 91 -28.39 38.16 39.97
C GLY A 91 -29.73 38.87 40.16
N THR A 92 -29.78 40.19 39.97
CA THR A 92 -30.97 41.01 39.66
C THR A 92 -30.75 42.53 39.70
N ALA A 93 -29.64 43.07 40.20
CA ALA A 93 -29.53 44.54 40.36
C ALA A 93 -28.95 45.31 39.16
N ASP A 94 -28.20 44.67 38.25
CA ASP A 94 -27.42 45.40 37.23
C ASP A 94 -27.35 44.72 35.85
N GLY A 95 -28.36 43.91 35.48
CA GLY A 95 -28.43 43.28 34.14
C GLY A 95 -27.33 42.24 33.84
N GLY A 96 -26.49 41.88 34.82
CA GLY A 96 -25.46 40.84 34.70
C GLY A 96 -26.05 39.42 34.76
N ARG A 97 -25.65 38.55 33.83
CA ARG A 97 -26.04 37.12 33.84
C ARG A 97 -25.46 36.41 35.07
N GLU A 98 -26.18 35.42 35.59
CA GLU A 98 -25.76 34.59 36.72
C GLU A 98 -24.44 33.84 36.46
N ASP A 99 -23.66 33.62 37.53
CA ASP A 99 -22.47 32.75 37.48
C ASP A 99 -22.81 31.35 36.97
N ARG A 100 -21.79 30.64 36.47
CA ARG A 100 -21.96 29.26 35.98
C ARG A 100 -20.89 28.34 36.55
N PHE A 101 -21.08 27.05 36.38
CA PHE A 101 -20.10 26.03 36.75
C PHE A 101 -19.40 25.43 35.54
N LEU A 102 -18.11 25.16 35.69
CA LEU A 102 -17.32 24.34 34.76
C LEU A 102 -17.07 22.97 35.39
N ARG A 103 -17.36 21.92 34.64
CA ARG A 103 -17.19 20.52 35.05
C ARG A 103 -15.73 20.09 34.87
N LEU A 104 -15.13 19.58 35.93
CA LEU A 104 -13.81 18.98 35.98
C LEU A 104 -13.95 17.50 36.35
N PRO A 105 -13.82 16.58 35.37
CA PRO A 105 -14.07 15.18 35.63
C PRO A 105 -12.92 14.53 36.41
N ARG A 106 -13.26 13.54 37.25
CA ARG A 106 -12.31 12.64 37.94
C ARG A 106 -11.25 13.35 38.80
N MET A 107 -11.73 14.17 39.73
CA MET A 107 -10.89 14.92 40.65
C MET A 107 -10.87 14.26 42.05
N LYS A 108 -9.72 14.30 42.71
CA LYS A 108 -9.59 14.19 44.16
C LYS A 108 -10.15 15.47 44.77
N MET A 109 -11.15 15.33 45.62
CA MET A 109 -11.83 16.45 46.27
C MET A 109 -11.13 16.81 47.59
N SER A 110 -11.13 18.10 47.94
CA SER A 110 -10.60 18.57 49.23
C SER A 110 -11.47 18.08 50.39
N GLY A 111 -10.84 17.66 51.50
CA GLY A 111 -11.53 17.00 52.61
C GLY A 111 -12.48 17.89 53.43
N TYR A 112 -12.32 19.22 53.40
CA TYR A 112 -13.20 20.15 54.12
C TYR A 112 -14.33 20.63 53.22
N SER A 113 -15.46 19.93 53.23
CA SER A 113 -16.67 20.27 52.45
C SER A 113 -17.94 20.25 53.30
N ASP A 114 -18.84 21.20 53.07
CA ASP A 114 -20.20 21.17 53.59
C ASP A 114 -21.02 20.10 52.87
N ARG A 115 -21.81 19.30 53.60
CA ARG A 115 -22.62 18.22 53.03
C ARG A 115 -24.10 18.56 53.00
N TRP A 116 -24.81 18.05 52.00
CA TRP A 116 -26.27 18.20 51.91
C TRP A 116 -26.95 16.99 51.24
N PRO A 117 -28.07 16.49 51.78
CA PRO A 117 -28.71 15.23 51.34
C PRO A 117 -29.51 15.31 50.01
N GLY A 118 -29.29 16.30 49.15
CA GLY A 118 -30.04 16.40 47.89
C GLY A 118 -29.52 15.53 46.76
N THR A 119 -30.19 15.64 45.61
CA THR A 119 -29.83 14.95 44.37
C THR A 119 -28.75 15.72 43.59
N GLU A 120 -28.07 15.04 42.67
CA GLU A 120 -27.00 15.62 41.83
C GLU A 120 -27.45 16.93 41.14
N ASP A 121 -28.63 16.91 40.52
CA ASP A 121 -29.20 18.06 39.82
C ASP A 121 -29.51 19.26 40.74
N GLN A 122 -29.70 19.01 42.03
CA GLN A 122 -29.99 20.05 43.02
C GLN A 122 -28.73 20.70 43.58
N CYS A 123 -27.56 20.05 43.47
CA CYS A 123 -26.33 20.58 44.04
C CYS A 123 -25.95 21.93 43.41
N GLY A 124 -26.04 22.04 42.08
CA GLY A 124 -25.70 23.27 41.36
C GLY A 124 -26.55 24.47 41.78
N GLY A 125 -27.88 24.30 41.85
CA GLY A 125 -28.80 25.36 42.25
C GLY A 125 -28.56 25.84 43.69
N ARG A 126 -28.29 24.92 44.61
CA ARG A 126 -27.98 25.25 46.01
C ARG A 126 -26.64 25.96 46.17
N CYS A 127 -25.63 25.59 45.38
CA CYS A 127 -24.37 26.30 45.38
C CYS A 127 -24.52 27.71 44.79
N LEU A 128 -25.38 27.91 43.78
CA LEU A 128 -25.66 29.25 43.24
C LEU A 128 -26.34 30.16 44.26
N SER A 129 -27.27 29.63 45.07
CA SER A 129 -27.96 30.41 46.09
C SER A 129 -27.09 30.81 47.29
N ASN A 130 -25.89 30.25 47.42
CA ASN A 130 -24.90 30.64 48.42
C ASN A 130 -23.70 31.35 47.76
N CYS A 131 -23.56 32.65 48.01
CA CYS A 131 -22.48 33.47 47.44
C CYS A 131 -21.07 33.03 47.82
N SER A 132 -20.94 32.41 48.97
CA SER A 132 -19.65 31.92 49.43
C SER A 132 -19.29 30.59 48.77
N CYS A 133 -20.21 29.92 48.07
CA CYS A 133 -19.96 28.64 47.42
C CYS A 133 -19.03 28.80 46.20
N ILE A 134 -17.86 28.16 46.29
CA ILE A 134 -16.81 28.19 45.27
C ILE A 134 -16.94 27.04 44.28
N ALA A 135 -17.30 25.86 44.77
CA ALA A 135 -17.44 24.65 43.97
C ALA A 135 -18.44 23.69 44.61
N PHE A 136 -18.93 22.74 43.82
CA PHE A 136 -19.69 21.60 44.32
C PHE A 136 -19.22 20.28 43.69
N GLY A 137 -19.51 19.18 44.36
CA GLY A 137 -19.30 17.82 43.88
C GLY A 137 -20.47 16.94 44.28
N PHE A 138 -20.63 15.81 43.59
CA PHE A 138 -21.61 14.80 43.93
C PHE A 138 -20.94 13.44 43.98
N ASP A 139 -21.25 12.69 45.02
CA ASP A 139 -20.87 11.30 45.18
C ASP A 139 -22.10 10.49 45.64
N VAL A 140 -22.24 9.26 45.16
CA VAL A 140 -23.42 8.43 45.45
C VAL A 140 -23.57 8.13 46.95
N GLY A 141 -22.44 7.99 47.67
CA GLY A 141 -22.42 7.74 49.11
C GLY A 141 -22.50 9.02 49.95
N ILE A 142 -21.80 10.08 49.55
CA ILE A 142 -21.69 11.32 50.34
C ILE A 142 -22.80 12.34 50.00
N ARG A 143 -23.46 12.21 48.84
CA ARG A 143 -24.41 13.17 48.25
C ARG A 143 -23.73 14.48 47.86
N CYS A 144 -24.43 15.61 47.93
CA CYS A 144 -23.87 16.91 47.53
C CYS A 144 -22.79 17.35 48.54
N MET A 145 -21.65 17.77 48.01
CA MET A 145 -20.55 18.40 48.73
C MET A 145 -20.33 19.81 48.18
N PHE A 146 -20.14 20.80 49.06
CA PHE A 146 -19.90 22.19 48.70
C PHE A 146 -18.68 22.74 49.41
N TRP A 147 -17.97 23.65 48.75
CA TRP A 147 -16.87 24.40 49.35
C TRP A 147 -17.28 25.86 49.47
N SER A 148 -17.82 26.21 50.65
CA SER A 148 -18.36 27.56 50.93
C SER A 148 -17.43 28.42 51.79
N THR A 149 -16.55 27.80 52.56
CA THR A 149 -15.64 28.47 53.49
C THR A 149 -14.25 27.87 53.32
N GLY A 150 -13.27 28.73 53.02
CA GLY A 150 -11.88 28.33 52.86
C GLY A 150 -11.40 28.17 51.42
N THR A 151 -10.18 27.68 51.29
CA THR A 151 -9.47 27.50 50.02
C THR A 151 -9.54 26.07 49.56
N LEU A 152 -9.83 25.85 48.28
CA LEU A 152 -9.64 24.55 47.66
C LEU A 152 -8.13 24.26 47.58
N ILE A 153 -7.65 23.23 48.25
CA ILE A 153 -6.25 22.79 48.23
C ILE A 153 -6.22 21.27 48.16
N ASP A 154 -5.09 20.70 47.74
CA ASP A 154 -4.90 19.25 47.60
C ASP A 154 -5.81 18.59 46.55
N ILE A 155 -6.14 19.35 45.49
CA ILE A 155 -6.89 18.81 44.35
C ILE A 155 -5.91 18.09 43.42
N GLN A 156 -6.32 16.91 42.96
CA GLN A 156 -5.53 16.08 42.05
C GLN A 156 -6.42 15.52 40.94
N LYS A 157 -5.90 15.46 39.73
CA LYS A 157 -6.55 14.77 38.61
C LYS A 157 -6.11 13.32 38.58
N PHE A 158 -7.06 12.39 38.46
CA PHE A 158 -6.77 10.97 38.25
C PHE A 158 -6.85 10.63 36.76
N PRO A 159 -5.71 10.51 36.04
CA PRO A 159 -5.72 10.27 34.60
C PRO A 159 -6.13 8.84 34.23
N ASN A 160 -5.79 7.83 35.04
CA ASN A 160 -6.06 6.40 34.80
C ASN A 160 -6.74 5.75 36.03
N GLY A 161 -7.63 4.76 35.84
CA GLY A 161 -8.29 3.98 36.92
C GLY A 161 -9.72 4.42 37.28
N PRO A 162 -10.43 3.76 38.23
CA PRO A 162 -11.82 4.08 38.60
C PRO A 162 -11.97 5.18 39.69
N GLY A 163 -10.90 5.87 40.07
CA GLY A 163 -10.90 6.84 41.18
C GLY A 163 -11.22 8.29 40.79
N GLY A 164 -11.82 9.04 41.72
CA GLY A 164 -12.17 10.46 41.61
C GLY A 164 -13.62 10.72 41.22
N SER A 165 -14.15 11.87 41.63
CA SER A 165 -15.52 12.30 41.30
C SER A 165 -15.51 13.67 40.60
N ASP A 166 -16.64 14.06 40.03
CA ASP A 166 -16.70 15.29 39.23
C ASP A 166 -16.80 16.53 40.13
N LEU A 167 -15.83 17.43 39.97
CA LEU A 167 -15.79 18.73 40.64
C LEU A 167 -16.34 19.81 39.71
N HIS A 168 -17.29 20.60 40.19
CA HIS A 168 -17.90 21.69 39.44
C HIS A 168 -17.47 23.03 40.05
N ILE A 169 -16.59 23.76 39.37
CA ILE A 169 -16.02 25.03 39.85
C ILE A 169 -16.85 26.22 39.37
N ARG A 170 -17.22 27.14 40.28
CA ARG A 170 -17.99 28.35 39.97
C ARG A 170 -17.09 29.38 39.31
N VAL A 171 -17.50 29.89 38.15
CA VAL A 171 -16.81 30.93 37.36
C VAL A 171 -17.76 32.07 37.03
N ALA A 172 -17.21 33.28 36.89
CA ALA A 172 -18.01 34.45 36.56
C ALA A 172 -18.51 34.37 35.11
N ASN A 173 -19.74 34.78 34.84
CA ASN A 173 -20.27 34.74 33.48
C ASN A 173 -19.48 35.64 32.49
N SER A 174 -18.82 36.69 32.97
CA SER A 174 -17.93 37.54 32.15
C SER A 174 -16.70 36.79 31.62
N GLU A 175 -16.26 35.72 32.29
CA GLU A 175 -15.13 34.87 31.84
C GLU A 175 -15.56 33.86 30.77
N LEU A 176 -16.86 33.61 30.66
CA LEU A 176 -17.46 32.87 29.57
C LEU A 176 -17.66 33.83 28.39
N GLY A 177 -16.55 34.34 27.86
CA GLY A 177 -16.52 35.25 26.73
C GLY A 177 -17.53 34.84 25.67
N GLY A 178 -18.45 35.76 25.38
CA GLY A 178 -19.53 35.55 24.43
C GLY A 178 -18.96 35.14 23.07
N LYS A 179 -18.99 33.85 22.78
CA LYS A 179 -19.40 33.41 21.44
C LYS A 179 -20.85 33.86 21.31
N LYS A 180 -21.06 35.11 20.85
CA LYS A 180 -22.20 35.36 19.95
C LYS A 180 -22.16 34.22 18.94
N ASP A 181 -23.28 33.56 18.73
CA ASP A 181 -23.41 32.52 17.72
C ASP A 181 -22.93 33.06 16.37
N ASN A 182 -21.64 32.90 16.09
CA ASN A 182 -21.01 33.18 14.81
C ASN A 182 -21.42 32.10 13.79
N LYS A 183 -22.56 31.43 13.97
CA LYS A 183 -23.12 30.56 12.93
C LYS A 183 -23.38 31.39 11.69
N MET A 184 -23.94 32.60 11.79
CA MET A 184 -24.17 33.45 10.62
C MET A 184 -22.85 33.93 9.99
N THR A 185 -21.88 34.43 10.77
CA THR A 185 -20.62 34.97 10.24
C THR A 185 -19.68 33.88 9.72
N VAL A 186 -19.59 32.72 10.39
CA VAL A 186 -18.81 31.57 9.90
C VAL A 186 -19.48 30.97 8.67
N ILE A 187 -20.82 30.84 8.63
CA ILE A 187 -21.51 30.39 7.40
C ILE A 187 -21.27 31.39 6.27
N VAL A 188 -21.38 32.70 6.50
CA VAL A 188 -21.13 33.72 5.46
C VAL A 188 -19.69 33.69 4.98
N VAL A 189 -18.70 33.56 5.87
CA VAL A 189 -17.27 33.47 5.47
C VAL A 189 -16.98 32.14 4.78
N VAL A 190 -17.51 31.01 5.24
CA VAL A 190 -17.33 29.70 4.59
C VAL A 190 -18.03 29.66 3.23
N VAL A 191 -19.20 30.28 3.09
CA VAL A 191 -19.92 30.41 1.82
C VAL A 191 -19.19 31.37 0.89
N LEU A 192 -18.66 32.50 1.37
CA LEU A 192 -17.87 33.43 0.55
C LEU A 192 -16.55 32.80 0.10
N VAL A 193 -15.81 32.15 0.98
CA VAL A 193 -14.56 31.44 0.65
C VAL A 193 -14.86 30.27 -0.28
N GLY A 194 -15.91 29.49 0.01
CA GLY A 194 -16.38 28.41 -0.85
C GLY A 194 -16.80 28.91 -2.23
N PHE A 195 -17.51 30.04 -2.31
CA PHE A 195 -17.91 30.67 -3.57
C PHE A 195 -16.70 31.18 -4.34
N VAL A 196 -15.73 31.83 -3.68
CA VAL A 196 -14.48 32.26 -4.31
C VAL A 196 -13.67 31.06 -4.82
N ILE A 197 -13.60 29.96 -4.07
CA ILE A 197 -12.94 28.72 -4.51
C ILE A 197 -13.69 28.12 -5.71
N VAL A 198 -15.02 28.02 -5.67
CA VAL A 198 -15.81 27.49 -6.78
C VAL A 198 -15.69 28.38 -8.02
N VAL A 199 -15.76 29.70 -7.88
CA VAL A 199 -15.59 30.66 -8.99
C VAL A 199 -14.18 30.59 -9.55
N SER A 200 -13.13 30.48 -8.71
CA SER A 200 -11.75 30.36 -9.18
C SER A 200 -11.46 29.01 -9.82
N VAL A 201 -12.07 27.92 -9.34
CA VAL A 201 -12.03 26.59 -9.97
C VAL A 201 -12.79 26.60 -11.29
N CYS A 202 -13.99 27.18 -11.34
CA CYS A 202 -14.77 27.36 -12.57
C CYS A 202 -14.04 28.26 -13.56
N ALA A 203 -13.44 29.36 -13.12
CA ALA A 203 -12.61 30.23 -13.94
C ALA A 203 -11.35 29.52 -14.42
N PHE A 204 -10.71 28.67 -13.61
CA PHE A 204 -9.59 27.83 -14.01
C PHE A 204 -10.01 26.79 -15.03
N PHE A 205 -11.17 26.15 -14.88
CA PHE A 205 -11.70 25.21 -15.87
C PHE A 205 -12.16 25.91 -17.14
N ILE A 206 -12.78 27.09 -17.06
CA ILE A 206 -13.14 27.93 -18.20
C ILE A 206 -11.88 28.45 -18.88
N TRP A 207 -10.84 28.82 -18.12
CA TRP A 207 -9.55 29.26 -18.65
C TRP A 207 -8.81 28.09 -19.29
N LYS A 208 -8.78 26.90 -18.68
CA LYS A 208 -8.20 25.68 -19.25
C LYS A 208 -9.00 25.21 -20.47
N TRP A 209 -10.33 25.38 -20.47
CA TRP A 209 -11.19 25.06 -21.59
C TRP A 209 -11.11 26.10 -22.70
N ARG A 210 -10.96 27.39 -22.39
CA ARG A 210 -10.67 28.47 -23.34
C ARG A 210 -9.24 28.39 -23.84
N ALA A 211 -8.27 27.94 -23.05
CA ALA A 211 -6.89 27.68 -23.46
C ALA A 211 -6.83 26.42 -24.32
N LYS A 212 -7.61 25.38 -24.00
CA LYS A 212 -7.79 24.19 -24.83
C LYS A 212 -8.60 24.50 -26.10
N ARG A 213 -9.57 25.43 -26.07
CA ARG A 213 -10.31 25.93 -27.25
C ARG A 213 -9.49 26.93 -28.07
N ARG A 214 -8.63 27.74 -27.48
CA ARG A 214 -7.66 28.60 -28.18
C ARG A 214 -6.50 27.77 -28.73
N ALA A 215 -6.07 26.72 -28.05
CA ALA A 215 -5.15 25.72 -28.57
C ALA A 215 -5.80 24.87 -29.66
N ARG A 216 -7.11 24.56 -29.56
CA ARG A 216 -7.88 23.91 -30.64
C ARG A 216 -8.23 24.86 -31.79
N ARG A 217 -8.45 26.17 -31.55
CA ARG A 217 -8.67 27.18 -32.59
C ARG A 217 -7.36 27.54 -33.27
N ARG A 218 -6.25 27.70 -32.54
CA ARG A 218 -4.89 27.78 -33.12
C ARG A 218 -4.53 26.48 -33.84
N ALA A 219 -4.87 25.30 -33.31
CA ALA A 219 -4.73 24.02 -34.04
C ALA A 219 -5.81 23.76 -35.10
N SER A 220 -6.79 24.65 -35.30
CA SER A 220 -7.80 24.57 -36.38
C SER A 220 -7.48 25.58 -37.47
N GLU A 221 -7.06 26.80 -37.11
CA GLU A 221 -6.51 27.82 -38.02
C GLU A 221 -5.12 27.42 -38.56
N SER A 222 -4.31 26.67 -37.79
CA SER A 222 -3.08 26.01 -38.28
C SER A 222 -3.33 24.62 -38.91
N ALA A 223 -4.56 24.08 -38.86
CA ALA A 223 -4.92 22.84 -39.56
C ALA A 223 -5.56 23.07 -40.94
N GLU A 224 -6.05 24.29 -41.23
CA GLU A 224 -6.49 24.66 -42.58
C GLU A 224 -5.39 25.35 -43.41
N ALA A 225 -4.30 25.79 -42.78
CA ALA A 225 -3.10 26.26 -43.47
C ALA A 225 -1.84 25.54 -42.96
N GLY A 226 -1.71 24.26 -43.32
CA GLY A 226 -0.42 23.58 -43.45
C GLY A 226 0.31 23.16 -42.18
N GLU A 227 -0.13 22.09 -41.50
CA GLU A 227 0.77 21.26 -40.66
C GLU A 227 0.11 19.91 -40.28
N SER A 228 0.20 18.91 -41.17
CA SER A 228 -0.19 17.53 -40.85
C SER A 228 0.94 16.52 -41.03
N SER A 229 2.15 17.02 -41.33
CA SER A 229 3.37 16.25 -41.58
C SER A 229 4.22 16.03 -40.31
N SER A 230 4.23 16.96 -39.35
CA SER A 230 5.29 17.06 -38.33
C SER A 230 5.40 15.92 -37.31
N LEU A 231 4.31 15.20 -36.99
CA LEU A 231 4.36 14.11 -35.99
C LEU A 231 5.11 12.86 -36.51
N GLY A 232 4.95 12.53 -37.79
CA GLY A 232 5.67 11.43 -38.43
C GLY A 232 7.16 11.74 -38.60
N TYR A 233 7.48 12.97 -39.00
CA TYR A 233 8.87 13.44 -39.11
C TYR A 233 9.58 13.51 -37.75
N SER A 234 8.89 13.93 -36.68
CA SER A 234 9.47 13.97 -35.32
C SER A 234 9.77 12.59 -34.74
N LEU A 235 8.90 11.59 -34.98
CA LEU A 235 9.15 10.21 -34.54
C LEU A 235 10.31 9.59 -35.33
N HIS A 236 10.34 9.81 -36.64
CA HIS A 236 11.39 9.34 -37.54
C HIS A 236 12.75 9.93 -37.19
N ASP A 237 12.82 11.24 -36.90
CA ASP A 237 14.05 11.92 -36.48
C ASP A 237 14.49 11.51 -35.06
N LYS A 238 13.56 11.33 -34.10
CA LYS A 238 13.88 10.77 -32.78
C LYS A 238 14.39 9.33 -32.86
N MET A 239 13.78 8.49 -33.70
CA MET A 239 14.26 7.13 -33.95
C MET A 239 15.66 7.13 -34.55
N ARG A 240 15.90 7.93 -35.58
CA ARG A 240 17.21 8.04 -36.23
C ARG A 240 18.31 8.55 -35.29
N ARG A 241 17.98 9.43 -34.33
CA ARG A 241 18.94 9.96 -33.36
C ARG A 241 19.20 9.05 -32.15
N GLN A 242 18.22 8.23 -31.76
CA GLN A 242 18.22 7.51 -30.47
C GLN A 242 18.42 5.99 -30.64
N VAL A 243 18.12 5.45 -31.81
CA VAL A 243 18.36 4.06 -32.19
C VAL A 243 19.25 4.05 -33.43
N ASN A 244 20.31 3.24 -33.43
CA ASN A 244 21.13 3.02 -34.61
C ASN A 244 20.30 2.21 -35.63
N LEU A 245 19.37 2.88 -36.33
CA LEU A 245 18.46 2.24 -37.29
C LEU A 245 19.19 1.66 -38.51
N GLU A 246 20.48 1.95 -38.68
CA GLU A 246 21.30 1.40 -39.76
C GLU A 246 21.34 -0.14 -39.75
N GLU A 247 21.05 -0.78 -38.61
CA GLU A 247 21.01 -2.25 -38.47
C GLU A 247 19.60 -2.86 -38.57
N LEU A 248 18.51 -2.07 -38.50
CA LEU A 248 17.14 -2.60 -38.53
C LEU A 248 16.50 -2.44 -39.92
N PRO A 249 16.14 -3.54 -40.62
CA PRO A 249 15.46 -3.44 -41.91
C PRO A 249 14.12 -2.71 -41.83
N LEU A 250 13.93 -1.69 -42.67
CA LEU A 250 12.67 -0.98 -42.80
C LEU A 250 11.84 -1.55 -43.95
N PHE A 251 10.58 -1.85 -43.66
CA PHE A 251 9.59 -2.33 -44.62
C PHE A 251 8.66 -1.18 -45.03
N LYS A 252 8.28 -1.16 -46.32
CA LYS A 252 7.24 -0.25 -46.81
C LYS A 252 5.87 -0.66 -46.28
N PHE A 253 5.01 0.32 -46.01
CA PHE A 253 3.65 0.09 -45.55
C PHE A 253 2.87 -0.80 -46.51
N GLU A 254 2.96 -0.52 -47.82
CA GLU A 254 2.26 -1.28 -48.86
C GLU A 254 2.65 -2.76 -48.87
N THR A 255 3.93 -3.07 -48.67
CA THR A 255 4.41 -4.44 -48.57
C THR A 255 3.76 -5.18 -47.41
N LEU A 256 3.62 -4.53 -46.24
CA LEU A 256 2.99 -5.13 -45.07
C LEU A 256 1.47 -5.20 -45.18
N ALA A 257 0.85 -4.19 -45.79
CA ALA A 257 -0.58 -4.20 -46.10
C ALA A 257 -0.91 -5.39 -47.00
N ASN A 258 -0.19 -5.58 -48.11
CA ASN A 258 -0.39 -6.72 -49.00
C ASN A 258 -0.11 -8.05 -48.30
N ALA A 259 1.00 -8.15 -47.55
CA ALA A 259 1.36 -9.37 -46.84
C ALA A 259 0.31 -9.82 -45.80
N THR A 260 -0.40 -8.86 -45.19
CA THR A 260 -1.43 -9.12 -44.17
C THR A 260 -2.85 -9.13 -44.73
N ASN A 261 -3.02 -9.06 -46.06
CA ASN A 261 -4.31 -8.87 -46.73
C ASN A 261 -5.07 -7.66 -46.16
N PHE A 262 -4.42 -6.49 -46.22
CA PHE A 262 -4.88 -5.20 -45.72
C PHE A 262 -5.28 -5.22 -44.24
N PHE A 263 -4.49 -5.92 -43.41
CA PHE A 263 -4.77 -6.09 -41.97
C PHE A 263 -6.15 -6.71 -41.70
N SER A 264 -6.55 -7.68 -42.54
CA SER A 264 -7.81 -8.41 -42.39
C SER A 264 -7.94 -9.04 -41.00
N GLU A 265 -9.14 -8.98 -40.42
CA GLU A 265 -9.43 -9.61 -39.13
C GLU A 265 -9.22 -11.14 -39.17
N ALA A 266 -9.35 -11.78 -40.34
CA ALA A 266 -9.04 -13.20 -40.50
C ALA A 266 -7.55 -13.53 -40.25
N ASN A 267 -6.66 -12.56 -40.47
CA ASN A 267 -5.23 -12.69 -40.23
C ASN A 267 -4.82 -12.23 -38.82
N LYS A 268 -5.76 -11.81 -37.97
CA LYS A 268 -5.45 -11.31 -36.64
C LYS A 268 -5.06 -12.45 -35.70
N LEU A 269 -3.85 -12.36 -35.17
CA LEU A 269 -3.32 -13.31 -34.20
C LEU A 269 -3.76 -12.99 -32.77
N GLY A 270 -3.93 -11.70 -32.47
CA GLY A 270 -4.36 -11.23 -31.16
C GLY A 270 -4.36 -9.71 -31.06
N LYS A 271 -4.73 -9.18 -29.89
CA LYS A 271 -4.70 -7.75 -29.58
C LYS A 271 -4.28 -7.56 -28.13
N GLY A 272 -3.10 -6.98 -27.93
CA GLY A 272 -2.58 -6.60 -26.61
C GLY A 272 -2.76 -5.11 -26.32
N GLY A 273 -2.15 -4.63 -25.22
CA GLY A 273 -2.14 -3.21 -24.84
C GLY A 273 -1.49 -2.29 -25.89
N PHE A 274 -0.65 -2.85 -26.78
CA PHE A 274 0.10 -2.13 -27.81
C PHE A 274 -0.61 -2.04 -29.15
N GLY A 275 -1.69 -2.80 -29.33
CA GLY A 275 -2.41 -2.88 -30.59
C GLY A 275 -2.55 -4.31 -31.12
N PRO A 276 -3.20 -4.45 -32.28
CA PRO A 276 -3.40 -5.75 -32.92
C PRO A 276 -2.11 -6.30 -33.54
N VAL A 277 -1.99 -7.62 -33.54
CA VAL A 277 -0.93 -8.37 -34.23
C VAL A 277 -1.57 -9.20 -35.34
N TYR A 278 -1.00 -9.14 -36.54
CA TYR A 278 -1.49 -9.85 -37.72
C TYR A 278 -0.46 -10.83 -38.24
N ARG A 279 -0.90 -12.00 -38.71
CA ARG A 279 -0.11 -12.89 -39.56
C ARG A 279 0.02 -12.26 -40.92
N GLY A 280 1.21 -12.30 -41.49
CA GLY A 280 1.44 -11.93 -42.88
C GLY A 280 2.33 -12.93 -43.58
N LYS A 281 2.26 -12.95 -44.91
CA LYS A 281 3.16 -13.71 -45.76
C LYS A 281 3.79 -12.77 -46.78
N LEU A 282 5.10 -12.61 -46.71
CA LEU A 282 5.85 -11.79 -47.65
C LEU A 282 5.89 -12.46 -49.03
N ALA A 283 6.18 -11.68 -50.08
CA ALA A 283 6.22 -12.18 -51.47
C ALA A 283 7.23 -13.33 -51.67
N ASN A 284 8.31 -13.36 -50.88
CA ASN A 284 9.28 -14.46 -50.87
C ASN A 284 8.80 -15.71 -50.10
N GLY A 285 7.52 -15.77 -49.72
CA GLY A 285 6.91 -16.88 -48.99
C GLY A 285 7.14 -16.88 -47.48
N ARG A 286 8.00 -15.98 -46.96
CA ARG A 286 8.32 -15.91 -45.54
C ARG A 286 7.12 -15.44 -44.71
N GLU A 287 6.77 -16.22 -43.69
CA GLU A 287 5.73 -15.84 -42.74
C GLU A 287 6.27 -14.87 -41.68
N ILE A 288 5.45 -13.88 -41.33
CA ILE A 288 5.78 -12.82 -40.39
C ILE A 288 4.62 -12.51 -39.45
N ALA A 289 4.92 -11.94 -38.29
CA ALA A 289 3.94 -11.34 -37.40
C ALA A 289 4.11 -9.82 -37.40
N VAL A 290 3.05 -9.09 -37.74
CA VAL A 290 3.03 -7.62 -37.85
C VAL A 290 2.27 -7.04 -36.66
N LYS A 291 2.99 -6.47 -35.69
CA LYS A 291 2.43 -5.76 -34.53
C LYS A 291 2.21 -4.31 -34.92
N ARG A 292 0.95 -3.92 -35.11
CA ARG A 292 0.57 -2.55 -35.50
C ARG A 292 0.25 -1.74 -34.24
N LEU A 293 0.91 -0.60 -34.07
CA LEU A 293 0.71 0.20 -32.87
C LEU A 293 -0.63 0.95 -32.89
N SER A 294 -1.29 0.97 -31.73
CA SER A 294 -2.48 1.80 -31.54
C SER A 294 -2.13 3.29 -31.46
N LYS A 295 -2.80 4.13 -32.26
CA LYS A 295 -2.65 5.60 -32.25
C LYS A 295 -3.18 6.27 -30.97
N ALA A 296 -3.81 5.52 -30.06
CA ALA A 296 -4.63 6.06 -28.98
C ALA A 296 -3.90 6.37 -27.66
N SER A 297 -2.62 6.01 -27.47
CA SER A 297 -1.92 6.26 -26.20
C SER A 297 -0.47 6.76 -26.38
N GLY A 298 -0.10 7.81 -25.64
CA GLY A 298 1.30 8.29 -25.58
C GLY A 298 2.25 7.27 -24.95
N GLN A 299 1.72 6.29 -24.22
CA GLN A 299 2.46 5.15 -23.67
C GLN A 299 2.97 4.20 -24.76
N GLY A 300 2.15 3.89 -25.78
CA GLY A 300 2.52 2.94 -26.83
C GLY A 300 3.75 3.35 -27.65
N ILE A 301 3.97 4.66 -27.82
CA ILE A 301 5.14 5.21 -28.52
C ILE A 301 6.43 4.95 -27.74
N GLN A 302 6.46 5.22 -26.43
CA GLN A 302 7.67 5.01 -25.62
C GLN A 302 8.04 3.53 -25.54
N GLU A 303 7.06 2.66 -25.44
CA GLU A 303 7.28 1.22 -25.38
C GLU A 303 7.76 0.66 -26.71
N PHE A 304 7.23 1.17 -27.82
CA PHE A 304 7.77 0.88 -29.15
C PHE A 304 9.24 1.33 -29.30
N MET A 305 9.58 2.55 -28.86
CA MET A 305 10.96 3.03 -28.90
C MET A 305 11.89 2.16 -28.06
N ASN A 306 11.44 1.71 -26.88
CA ASN A 306 12.21 0.76 -26.06
C ASN A 306 12.38 -0.57 -26.79
N GLU A 307 11.30 -1.11 -27.33
CA GLU A 307 11.30 -2.41 -28.00
C GLU A 307 12.27 -2.38 -29.18
N VAL A 308 12.16 -1.39 -30.07
CA VAL A 308 13.11 -1.20 -31.21
C VAL A 308 14.54 -1.01 -30.74
N GLY A 309 14.79 -0.18 -29.73
CA GLY A 309 16.14 0.09 -29.23
C GLY A 309 16.81 -1.12 -28.54
N LEU A 310 16.00 -2.03 -27.98
CA LEU A 310 16.46 -3.22 -27.27
C LEU A 310 16.52 -4.44 -28.19
N ILE A 311 15.39 -4.88 -28.73
CA ILE A 311 15.27 -6.16 -29.44
C ILE A 311 16.13 -6.22 -30.71
N SER A 312 16.38 -5.08 -31.35
CA SER A 312 17.28 -5.01 -32.53
C SER A 312 18.68 -5.53 -32.23
N LYS A 313 19.12 -5.46 -30.96
CA LYS A 313 20.44 -5.88 -30.48
C LYS A 313 20.43 -7.26 -29.82
N LEU A 314 19.28 -7.92 -29.74
CA LEU A 314 19.14 -9.21 -29.05
C LEU A 314 18.97 -10.32 -30.06
N GLN A 315 19.87 -11.30 -30.00
CA GLN A 315 19.82 -12.48 -30.84
C GLN A 315 20.09 -13.71 -29.98
N HIS A 316 19.04 -14.51 -29.75
CA HIS A 316 19.14 -15.72 -28.97
C HIS A 316 18.00 -16.68 -29.37
N ARG A 317 18.24 -17.99 -29.32
CA ARG A 317 17.28 -19.02 -29.75
C ARG A 317 15.96 -18.99 -28.97
N ASN A 318 16.02 -18.57 -27.70
CA ASN A 318 14.86 -18.46 -26.81
C ASN A 318 14.30 -17.04 -26.68
N LEU A 319 14.62 -16.12 -27.58
CA LEU A 319 13.97 -14.80 -27.69
C LEU A 319 13.35 -14.65 -29.07
N VAL A 320 12.19 -13.99 -29.16
CA VAL A 320 11.53 -13.74 -30.45
C VAL A 320 12.35 -12.72 -31.23
N ARG A 321 12.71 -13.06 -32.47
CA ARG A 321 13.51 -12.21 -33.33
C ARG A 321 12.68 -11.12 -34.00
N LEU A 322 13.10 -9.87 -33.83
CA LEU A 322 12.62 -8.75 -34.64
C LEU A 322 13.30 -8.80 -36.01
N LEU A 323 12.49 -8.72 -37.06
CA LEU A 323 12.92 -8.76 -38.46
C LEU A 323 13.03 -7.37 -39.08
N GLY A 324 12.27 -6.42 -38.56
CA GLY A 324 12.25 -5.06 -39.08
C GLY A 324 11.19 -4.17 -38.45
N GLY A 325 11.12 -2.94 -38.96
CA GLY A 325 10.11 -1.94 -38.60
C GLY A 325 9.44 -1.34 -39.83
N CYS A 326 8.33 -0.63 -39.63
CA CYS A 326 7.71 0.24 -40.63
C CYS A 326 7.31 1.56 -39.98
N ILE A 327 7.65 2.67 -40.61
CA ILE A 327 7.34 4.04 -40.17
C ILE A 327 6.95 4.86 -41.40
N GLU A 328 5.75 4.65 -41.92
CA GLU A 328 5.24 5.31 -43.12
C GLU A 328 3.78 5.71 -42.90
N ASN A 329 3.30 6.77 -43.56
CA ASN A 329 1.89 7.14 -43.57
C ASN A 329 1.23 7.31 -42.17
N LYS A 330 2.00 7.77 -41.18
CA LYS A 330 1.57 7.88 -39.77
C LYS A 330 1.23 6.52 -39.12
N GLU A 331 1.74 5.44 -39.70
CA GLU A 331 1.64 4.07 -39.18
C GLU A 331 3.01 3.64 -38.68
N THR A 332 3.01 2.93 -37.55
CA THR A 332 4.22 2.43 -36.92
C THR A 332 4.00 0.97 -36.58
N MET A 333 4.87 0.10 -37.09
CA MET A 333 4.73 -1.35 -36.97
C MET A 333 6.05 -2.02 -36.68
N LEU A 334 5.98 -3.14 -35.97
CA LEU A 334 7.09 -4.07 -35.74
C LEU A 334 6.81 -5.38 -36.42
N ILE A 335 7.84 -5.94 -37.05
CA ILE A 335 7.77 -7.17 -37.82
C ILE A 335 8.63 -8.20 -37.11
N TYR A 336 8.01 -9.29 -36.64
CA TYR A 336 8.67 -10.41 -35.99
C TYR A 336 8.60 -11.66 -36.85
N GLU A 337 9.43 -12.65 -36.51
CA GLU A 337 9.21 -14.01 -36.97
C GLU A 337 7.83 -14.50 -36.54
N TYR A 338 7.16 -15.26 -37.41
CA TYR A 338 5.88 -15.85 -37.09
C TYR A 338 6.05 -17.07 -36.17
N MET A 339 5.25 -17.13 -35.12
CA MET A 339 5.24 -18.22 -34.13
C MET A 339 3.96 -19.06 -34.32
N PRO A 340 4.04 -20.23 -34.97
CA PRO A 340 2.86 -20.99 -35.38
C PRO A 340 2.06 -21.54 -34.19
N ASN A 341 2.75 -21.92 -33.12
CA ASN A 341 2.14 -22.47 -31.91
C ASN A 341 1.79 -21.37 -30.89
N ARG A 342 1.65 -20.10 -31.30
CA ARG A 342 1.11 -19.00 -30.46
C ARG A 342 1.79 -18.92 -29.06
N SER A 343 1.06 -18.49 -28.04
CA SER A 343 1.55 -18.27 -26.68
C SER A 343 1.28 -19.45 -25.75
N LEU A 344 2.15 -19.64 -24.76
CA LEU A 344 2.13 -20.75 -23.80
C LEU A 344 0.85 -20.78 -22.95
N ASP A 345 0.27 -19.63 -22.64
CA ASP A 345 -0.96 -19.53 -21.83
C ASP A 345 -2.15 -20.28 -22.43
N ILE A 346 -2.22 -20.36 -23.77
CA ILE A 346 -3.25 -21.10 -24.49
C ILE A 346 -3.16 -22.58 -24.14
N PHE A 347 -1.96 -23.16 -24.15
CA PHE A 347 -1.76 -24.60 -23.91
C PHE A 347 -1.82 -24.97 -22.42
N LEU A 348 -1.40 -24.06 -21.54
CA LEU A 348 -1.46 -24.31 -20.10
C LEU A 348 -2.89 -24.29 -19.58
N PHE A 349 -3.71 -23.33 -20.04
CA PHE A 349 -4.98 -23.02 -19.39
C PHE A 349 -6.23 -23.34 -20.21
N ASP A 350 -6.09 -23.73 -21.47
CA ASP A 350 -7.20 -24.30 -22.24
C ASP A 350 -7.28 -25.81 -21.97
N PRO A 351 -8.36 -26.29 -21.32
CA PRO A 351 -8.50 -27.71 -21.02
C PRO A 351 -8.72 -28.59 -22.26
N SER A 352 -9.10 -28.00 -23.41
CA SER A 352 -9.30 -28.73 -24.66
C SER A 352 -7.99 -29.09 -25.37
N ILE A 353 -6.88 -28.46 -24.97
CA ILE A 353 -5.56 -28.64 -25.58
C ILE A 353 -4.68 -29.45 -24.61
N ASN A 354 -4.30 -30.65 -25.01
CA ASN A 354 -3.49 -31.55 -24.19
C ASN A 354 -2.26 -32.08 -24.96
N ILE A 355 -1.35 -31.19 -25.32
CA ILE A 355 -0.13 -31.53 -26.07
C ILE A 355 1.15 -31.34 -25.27
N LEU A 356 1.10 -30.63 -24.13
CA LEU A 356 2.28 -30.33 -23.32
C LEU A 356 2.47 -31.39 -22.25
N ASP A 357 3.13 -32.49 -22.63
CA ASP A 357 3.62 -33.50 -21.71
C ASP A 357 4.73 -32.95 -20.78
N TRP A 358 5.18 -33.76 -19.82
CA TRP A 358 6.21 -33.32 -18.88
C TRP A 358 7.50 -32.87 -19.57
N ARG A 359 8.01 -33.66 -20.53
CA ARG A 359 9.27 -33.37 -21.21
C ARG A 359 9.20 -32.04 -21.97
N THR A 360 8.09 -31.77 -22.64
CA THR A 360 7.86 -30.50 -23.32
C THR A 360 7.80 -29.34 -22.33
N ARG A 361 7.08 -29.49 -21.19
CA ARG A 361 7.02 -28.45 -20.15
C ARG A 361 8.38 -28.18 -19.52
N PHE A 362 9.18 -29.22 -19.27
CA PHE A 362 10.54 -29.07 -18.76
C PHE A 362 11.45 -28.32 -19.76
N ASN A 363 11.41 -28.71 -21.04
CA ASN A 363 12.14 -28.00 -22.10
C ASN A 363 11.72 -26.52 -22.21
N ILE A 364 10.43 -26.23 -21.99
CA ILE A 364 9.93 -24.86 -21.94
C ILE A 364 10.52 -24.10 -20.76
N ILE A 365 10.50 -24.68 -19.54
CA ILE A 365 11.10 -24.07 -18.34
C ILE A 365 12.59 -23.78 -18.57
N GLU A 366 13.33 -24.76 -19.07
CA GLU A 366 14.76 -24.63 -19.32
C GLU A 366 15.04 -23.55 -20.38
N GLY A 367 14.30 -23.54 -21.48
CA GLY A 367 14.46 -22.56 -22.55
C GLY A 367 14.13 -21.13 -22.09
N ILE A 368 13.13 -20.95 -21.23
CA ILE A 368 12.85 -19.65 -20.60
C ILE A 368 14.03 -19.21 -19.72
N CYS A 369 14.58 -20.12 -18.91
CA CYS A 369 15.73 -19.82 -18.05
C CYS A 369 16.96 -19.41 -18.88
N ARG A 370 17.24 -20.11 -19.99
CA ARG A 370 18.32 -19.76 -20.93
C ARG A 370 18.10 -18.39 -21.57
N GLY A 371 16.88 -18.11 -22.03
CA GLY A 371 16.52 -16.80 -22.58
C GLY A 371 16.71 -15.67 -21.57
N LEU A 372 16.30 -15.88 -20.31
CA LEU A 372 16.42 -14.89 -19.26
C LEU A 372 17.87 -14.70 -18.79
N LEU A 373 18.66 -15.77 -18.73
CA LEU A 373 20.10 -15.71 -18.44
C LEU A 373 20.82 -14.83 -19.47
N TYR A 374 20.51 -15.01 -20.75
CA TYR A 374 21.05 -14.16 -21.81
C TYR A 374 20.73 -12.68 -21.58
N LEU A 375 19.49 -12.34 -21.21
CA LEU A 375 19.11 -10.95 -20.91
C LEU A 375 19.86 -10.38 -19.70
N HIS A 376 20.06 -11.19 -18.66
CA HIS A 376 20.64 -10.70 -17.40
C HIS A 376 22.17 -10.66 -17.40
N ARG A 377 22.83 -11.53 -18.16
CA ARG A 377 24.29 -11.76 -18.05
C ARG A 377 25.02 -11.85 -19.38
N ASP A 378 24.52 -12.63 -20.35
CA ASP A 378 25.33 -12.97 -21.54
C ASP A 378 25.20 -11.96 -22.68
N SER A 379 24.18 -11.11 -22.64
CA SER A 379 24.04 -9.99 -23.56
C SER A 379 24.98 -8.84 -23.18
N ARG A 380 25.38 -8.05 -24.19
CA ARG A 380 26.28 -6.88 -24.00
C ARG A 380 25.73 -5.87 -22.99
N LEU A 381 24.41 -5.79 -22.85
CA LEU A 381 23.71 -4.88 -21.96
C LEU A 381 22.85 -5.72 -21.02
N LYS A 382 22.98 -5.53 -19.71
CA LYS A 382 22.06 -6.16 -18.75
C LYS A 382 20.65 -5.62 -18.96
N ILE A 383 19.69 -6.50 -19.24
CA ILE A 383 18.31 -6.14 -19.56
C ILE A 383 17.37 -6.81 -18.58
N ILE A 384 16.48 -6.03 -17.96
CA ILE A 384 15.41 -6.54 -17.10
C ILE A 384 14.10 -6.48 -17.89
N HIS A 385 13.40 -7.61 -18.01
CA HIS A 385 12.21 -7.76 -18.85
C HIS A 385 10.97 -7.07 -18.24
N ARG A 386 10.72 -7.29 -16.95
CA ARG A 386 9.64 -6.70 -16.11
C ARG A 386 8.20 -7.11 -16.42
N ASP A 387 7.94 -7.82 -17.53
CA ASP A 387 6.62 -8.37 -17.85
C ASP A 387 6.68 -9.85 -18.29
N LEU A 388 7.41 -10.68 -17.53
CA LEU A 388 7.51 -12.12 -17.82
C LEU A 388 6.23 -12.85 -17.32
N LYS A 389 5.53 -13.54 -18.23
CA LYS A 389 4.27 -14.25 -17.98
C LYS A 389 3.99 -15.26 -19.11
N PRO A 390 3.08 -16.24 -18.95
CA PRO A 390 2.82 -17.25 -19.98
C PRO A 390 2.40 -16.67 -21.34
N SER A 391 1.61 -15.59 -21.38
CA SER A 391 1.19 -14.97 -22.65
C SER A 391 2.32 -14.30 -23.43
N ASN A 392 3.46 -14.05 -22.78
CA ASN A 392 4.65 -13.47 -23.39
C ASN A 392 5.71 -14.52 -23.75
N ILE A 393 5.41 -15.81 -23.52
CA ILE A 393 6.23 -16.93 -24.01
C ILE A 393 5.55 -17.49 -25.25
N LEU A 394 6.15 -17.29 -26.42
CA LEU A 394 5.67 -17.84 -27.69
C LEU A 394 6.35 -19.18 -27.99
N LEU A 395 5.67 -20.05 -28.73
CA LEU A 395 6.13 -21.39 -29.08
C LEU A 395 6.36 -21.50 -30.58
N ASP A 396 7.55 -21.95 -30.98
CA ASP A 396 7.86 -22.21 -32.38
C ASP A 396 7.26 -23.54 -32.85
N HIS A 397 7.53 -23.94 -34.10
CA HIS A 397 7.02 -25.18 -34.69
C HIS A 397 7.32 -26.46 -33.88
N ASP A 398 8.45 -26.49 -33.16
CA ASP A 398 8.90 -27.63 -32.36
C ASP A 398 8.54 -27.46 -30.86
N LEU A 399 7.66 -26.50 -30.55
CA LEU A 399 7.26 -26.13 -29.19
C LEU A 399 8.40 -25.57 -28.33
N ASN A 400 9.48 -25.08 -28.94
CA ASN A 400 10.53 -24.40 -28.18
C ASN A 400 10.06 -22.99 -27.74
N PRO A 401 10.39 -22.58 -26.51
CA PRO A 401 9.94 -21.29 -25.98
C PRO A 401 10.78 -20.13 -26.52
N LYS A 402 10.11 -19.02 -26.82
CA LYS A 402 10.71 -17.73 -27.12
C LYS A 402 10.06 -16.61 -26.32
N ILE A 403 10.86 -15.90 -25.53
CA ILE A 403 10.41 -14.72 -24.76
C ILE A 403 10.13 -13.57 -25.73
N SER A 404 9.00 -12.89 -25.53
CA SER A 404 8.48 -11.82 -26.37
C SER A 404 8.01 -10.61 -25.54
N ASP A 405 7.67 -9.52 -26.23
CA ASP A 405 7.10 -8.29 -25.68
C ASP A 405 8.05 -7.48 -24.76
N PHE A 406 9.04 -6.83 -25.37
CA PHE A 406 10.08 -6.06 -24.68
C PHE A 406 9.72 -4.59 -24.47
N GLY A 407 8.45 -4.20 -24.69
CA GLY A 407 8.00 -2.80 -24.55
C GLY A 407 8.26 -2.22 -23.15
N MET A 408 8.19 -3.10 -22.14
CA MET A 408 8.46 -2.76 -20.74
C MET A 408 9.92 -3.00 -20.30
N ALA A 409 10.77 -3.57 -21.14
CA ALA A 409 12.14 -3.89 -20.74
C ALA A 409 12.99 -2.63 -20.50
N ARG A 410 14.06 -2.77 -19.70
CA ARG A 410 14.99 -1.67 -19.35
C ARG A 410 16.43 -2.13 -19.36
N ILE A 411 17.31 -1.26 -19.88
CA ILE A 411 18.76 -1.42 -19.78
C ILE A 411 19.20 -1.06 -18.36
N PHE A 412 20.03 -1.90 -17.78
CA PHE A 412 20.66 -1.73 -16.48
C PHE A 412 22.13 -1.38 -16.65
N GLY A 413 22.60 -0.34 -15.94
CA GLY A 413 24.02 -0.01 -15.91
C GLY A 413 24.82 -1.05 -15.12
N THR A 414 26.06 -1.35 -15.54
CA THR A 414 26.92 -2.41 -15.00
C THR A 414 27.28 -2.27 -13.52
N LYS A 415 27.02 -1.11 -12.89
CA LYS A 415 27.38 -0.78 -11.49
C LYS A 415 26.19 -0.64 -10.53
N GLN A 416 24.96 -0.90 -10.99
CA GLN A 416 23.77 -0.78 -10.14
C GLN A 416 23.24 -2.17 -9.81
N ASP A 417 22.80 -2.39 -8.56
CA ASP A 417 22.16 -3.63 -8.12
C ASP A 417 20.63 -3.59 -8.24
N HIS A 418 20.05 -2.40 -8.12
CA HIS A 418 18.61 -2.14 -8.25
C HIS A 418 18.38 -0.71 -8.82
N VAL A 419 17.24 -0.49 -9.50
CA VAL A 419 16.81 0.82 -10.02
C VAL A 419 15.42 1.12 -9.51
N SER A 420 15.18 2.36 -9.08
CA SER A 420 13.86 2.85 -8.69
C SER A 420 13.18 3.58 -9.84
N THR A 421 11.87 3.35 -10.03
CA THR A 421 11.04 4.07 -10.99
C THR A 421 9.77 4.61 -10.31
N VAL A 422 9.37 5.83 -10.66
CA VAL A 422 8.09 6.40 -10.24
C VAL A 422 6.91 5.72 -10.98
N ARG A 423 7.19 5.16 -12.17
CA ARG A 423 6.19 4.50 -13.01
C ARG A 423 6.34 2.99 -12.90
N VAL A 424 5.48 2.36 -12.11
CA VAL A 424 5.33 0.90 -12.02
C VAL A 424 4.46 0.42 -13.17
N VAL A 425 4.98 -0.51 -13.97
CA VAL A 425 4.30 -1.14 -15.12
C VAL A 425 4.60 -2.64 -15.13
N GLY A 426 3.62 -3.46 -15.49
CA GLY A 426 3.75 -4.92 -15.53
C GLY A 426 2.40 -5.58 -15.29
N THR A 427 2.37 -6.91 -15.32
CA THR A 427 1.15 -7.68 -15.10
C THR A 427 0.97 -8.06 -13.63
N TYR A 428 -0.18 -7.70 -13.06
CA TYR A 428 -0.54 -8.10 -11.69
C TYR A 428 -0.50 -9.63 -11.52
N GLY A 429 0.01 -10.09 -10.38
CA GLY A 429 0.27 -11.50 -10.11
C GLY A 429 1.68 -11.97 -10.48
N TYR A 430 2.37 -11.29 -11.42
CA TYR A 430 3.74 -11.60 -11.81
C TYR A 430 4.77 -10.59 -11.30
N MET A 431 4.30 -9.40 -10.90
CA MET A 431 5.17 -8.35 -10.35
C MET A 431 5.69 -8.73 -8.96
N ALA A 432 7.01 -8.62 -8.79
CA ALA A 432 7.65 -8.78 -7.50
C ALA A 432 7.17 -7.71 -6.49
N PRO A 433 7.06 -8.03 -5.19
CA PRO A 433 6.55 -7.11 -4.17
C PRO A 433 7.31 -5.79 -4.09
N GLU A 434 8.65 -5.85 -4.10
CA GLU A 434 9.51 -4.67 -4.01
C GLU A 434 9.33 -3.75 -5.24
N TYR A 435 8.98 -4.32 -6.38
CA TYR A 435 8.69 -3.56 -7.58
C TYR A 435 7.30 -2.96 -7.54
N ALA A 436 6.30 -3.74 -7.14
CA ALA A 436 4.92 -3.29 -7.04
C ALA A 436 4.71 -2.21 -5.98
N MET A 437 5.39 -2.32 -4.84
CA MET A 437 5.22 -1.42 -3.68
C MET A 437 6.14 -0.21 -3.72
N GLU A 438 7.39 -0.39 -4.15
CA GLU A 438 8.43 0.64 -4.02
C GLU A 438 8.99 1.11 -5.37
N GLY A 439 8.54 0.51 -6.48
CA GLY A 439 9.07 0.77 -7.81
C GLY A 439 10.52 0.33 -7.99
N ARG A 440 11.06 -0.50 -7.10
CA ARG A 440 12.43 -1.03 -7.17
C ARG A 440 12.45 -2.29 -8.02
N PHE A 441 13.23 -2.29 -9.11
CA PHE A 441 13.39 -3.48 -9.95
C PHE A 441 14.86 -3.86 -10.14
N SER A 442 15.09 -5.16 -10.33
CA SER A 442 16.40 -5.77 -10.60
C SER A 442 16.22 -7.10 -11.36
N GLU A 443 17.31 -7.83 -11.60
CA GLU A 443 17.24 -9.22 -12.09
C GLU A 443 16.36 -10.11 -11.20
N LYS A 444 16.33 -9.84 -9.88
CA LYS A 444 15.53 -10.59 -8.92
C LYS A 444 14.02 -10.37 -9.07
N SER A 445 13.62 -9.28 -9.72
CA SER A 445 12.21 -9.02 -10.01
C SER A 445 11.73 -9.90 -11.16
N ASP A 446 12.55 -10.13 -12.19
CA ASP A 446 12.26 -11.12 -13.25
C ASP A 446 12.33 -12.56 -12.71
N VAL A 447 13.25 -12.85 -11.78
CA VAL A 447 13.32 -14.16 -11.11
C VAL A 447 12.03 -14.46 -10.35
N PHE A 448 11.44 -13.46 -9.69
CA PHE A 448 10.14 -13.65 -9.05
C PHE A 448 9.07 -14.04 -10.07
N SER A 449 8.97 -13.31 -11.18
CA SER A 449 8.03 -13.64 -12.26
C SER A 449 8.29 -15.03 -12.87
N LEU A 450 9.57 -15.44 -12.99
CA LEU A 450 9.96 -16.79 -13.40
C LEU A 450 9.47 -17.85 -12.43
N GLY A 451 9.57 -17.61 -11.11
CA GLY A 451 9.04 -18.51 -10.09
C GLY A 451 7.54 -18.74 -10.24
N VAL A 452 6.77 -17.66 -10.42
CA VAL A 452 5.32 -17.75 -10.71
C VAL A 452 5.06 -18.56 -11.98
N LEU A 453 5.80 -18.27 -13.04
CA LEU A 453 5.67 -18.94 -14.33
C LEU A 453 5.96 -20.44 -14.26
N ILE A 454 7.01 -20.86 -13.54
CA ILE A 454 7.33 -22.27 -13.31
C ILE A 454 6.18 -22.97 -12.58
N ILE A 455 5.63 -22.35 -11.54
CA ILE A 455 4.50 -22.92 -10.79
C ILE A 455 3.25 -23.04 -11.67
N GLU A 456 2.95 -22.05 -12.52
CA GLU A 456 1.85 -22.16 -13.49
C GLU A 456 2.08 -23.26 -14.54
N ILE A 457 3.32 -23.44 -15.01
CA ILE A 457 3.67 -24.51 -15.96
C ILE A 457 3.43 -25.88 -15.32
N ILE A 458 3.80 -26.07 -14.05
CA ILE A 458 3.65 -27.37 -13.36
C ILE A 458 2.20 -27.64 -12.98
N THR A 459 1.49 -26.63 -12.49
CA THR A 459 0.11 -26.81 -12.00
C THR A 459 -0.94 -26.76 -13.11
N GLY A 460 -0.63 -26.13 -14.26
CA GLY A 460 -1.61 -25.85 -15.31
C GLY A 460 -2.71 -24.89 -14.86
N ARG A 461 -2.53 -24.15 -13.76
CA ARG A 461 -3.53 -23.25 -13.17
C ARG A 461 -3.04 -21.80 -13.27
N ARG A 462 -3.97 -20.87 -13.55
CA ARG A 462 -3.65 -19.43 -13.55
C ARG A 462 -3.48 -18.91 -12.14
N ASN A 463 -2.44 -18.12 -11.92
CA ASN A 463 -2.17 -17.44 -10.66
C ASN A 463 -3.27 -16.44 -10.27
N THR A 464 -3.95 -15.86 -11.27
CA THR A 464 -5.04 -14.90 -11.06
C THR A 464 -6.45 -15.51 -11.02
N SER A 465 -6.58 -16.85 -10.98
CA SER A 465 -7.90 -17.50 -10.98
C SER A 465 -8.63 -17.27 -9.64
N PRO A 466 -9.90 -16.79 -9.64
CA PRO A 466 -10.71 -16.62 -8.43
C PRO A 466 -11.14 -17.93 -7.74
N GLN A 467 -10.72 -19.09 -8.25
CA GLN A 467 -11.37 -20.37 -7.99
C GLN A 467 -10.79 -21.17 -6.80
N SER A 468 -10.16 -20.50 -5.83
CA SER A 468 -9.83 -21.11 -4.53
C SER A 468 -11.01 -20.94 -3.57
N GLN A 469 -12.01 -21.83 -3.64
CA GLN A 469 -13.18 -21.85 -2.76
C GLN A 469 -12.87 -22.27 -1.30
N GLN A 470 -11.62 -22.18 -0.83
CA GLN A 470 -11.27 -22.35 0.58
C GLN A 470 -10.20 -21.34 0.96
N GLY A 471 -10.59 -20.24 1.59
CA GLY A 471 -9.66 -19.39 2.35
C GLY A 471 -8.72 -18.47 1.54
N SER A 472 -9.09 -18.05 0.33
CA SER A 472 -8.55 -16.84 -0.34
C SER A 472 -7.01 -16.61 -0.29
N VAL A 473 -6.24 -17.60 -0.70
CA VAL A 473 -4.80 -17.45 -0.99
C VAL A 473 -4.61 -17.54 -2.51
N ASN A 474 -3.73 -16.71 -3.08
CA ASN A 474 -3.35 -16.84 -4.50
C ASN A 474 -2.68 -18.21 -4.77
N LEU A 475 -2.46 -18.56 -6.05
CA LEU A 475 -1.89 -19.87 -6.43
C LEU A 475 -0.58 -20.16 -5.70
N LEU A 476 0.31 -19.18 -5.59
CA LEU A 476 1.58 -19.32 -4.88
C LEU A 476 1.39 -19.73 -3.43
N GLY A 477 0.50 -19.06 -2.68
CA GLY A 477 0.30 -19.40 -1.28
C GLY A 477 -0.52 -20.69 -1.09
N HIS A 478 -1.35 -21.10 -2.06
CA HIS A 478 -1.96 -22.43 -2.06
C HIS A 478 -0.91 -23.54 -2.24
N VAL A 479 0.00 -23.38 -3.20
CA VAL A 479 1.11 -24.33 -3.41
C VAL A 479 2.05 -24.35 -2.21
N TRP A 480 2.35 -23.18 -1.62
CA TRP A 480 3.15 -23.07 -0.40
C TRP A 480 2.53 -23.84 0.78
N LYS A 481 1.20 -23.71 0.97
CA LYS A 481 0.49 -24.45 2.00
C LYS A 481 0.64 -25.96 1.81
N LEU A 482 0.33 -26.46 0.61
CA LEU A 482 0.42 -27.89 0.29
C LEU A 482 1.86 -28.43 0.37
N TRP A 483 2.85 -27.62 0.00
CA TRP A 483 4.27 -27.94 0.15
C TRP A 483 4.63 -28.19 1.62
N ASN A 484 4.22 -27.30 2.53
CA ASN A 484 4.48 -27.45 3.96
C ASN A 484 3.69 -28.60 4.61
N GLU A 485 2.54 -28.97 4.04
CA GLU A 485 1.74 -30.13 4.48
C GLU A 485 2.29 -31.47 3.94
N GLY A 486 3.34 -31.44 3.10
CA GLY A 486 3.89 -32.63 2.44
C GLY A 486 2.96 -33.24 1.39
N ASN A 487 1.93 -32.52 0.96
CA ASN A 487 0.93 -32.98 -0.01
C ASN A 487 1.27 -32.47 -1.43
N SER A 488 2.46 -32.83 -1.89
CA SER A 488 3.05 -32.22 -3.09
C SER A 488 2.39 -32.64 -4.39
N ALA A 489 1.82 -33.85 -4.45
CA ALA A 489 1.15 -34.36 -5.64
C ALA A 489 -0.15 -33.61 -5.95
N ALA A 490 -0.82 -33.02 -4.95
CA ALA A 490 -2.16 -32.45 -5.09
C ALA A 490 -2.24 -31.19 -5.99
N PHE A 491 -1.12 -30.52 -6.23
CA PHE A 491 -1.08 -29.35 -7.12
C PHE A 491 -0.45 -29.61 -8.49
N ILE A 492 0.13 -30.80 -8.74
CA ILE A 492 0.69 -31.16 -10.04
C ILE A 492 -0.46 -31.31 -11.05
N ASP A 493 -0.29 -30.78 -12.26
CA ASP A 493 -1.27 -30.96 -13.33
C ASP A 493 -1.41 -32.47 -13.64
N PRO A 494 -2.63 -33.05 -13.56
CA PRO A 494 -2.84 -34.46 -13.88
C PRO A 494 -2.38 -34.84 -15.29
N ARG A 495 -2.34 -33.88 -16.23
CA ARG A 495 -1.88 -34.10 -17.61
C ARG A 495 -0.38 -34.44 -17.72
N ILE A 496 0.43 -34.07 -16.74
CA ILE A 496 1.88 -34.32 -16.73
C ILE A 496 2.33 -35.27 -15.63
N TYR A 497 1.42 -35.66 -14.75
CA TYR A 497 1.77 -36.53 -13.63
C TYR A 497 2.18 -37.92 -14.13
N ASN A 498 3.45 -38.25 -13.93
CA ASN A 498 4.01 -39.57 -14.16
C ASN A 498 5.04 -39.83 -13.06
N LYS A 499 4.93 -40.99 -12.40
CA LYS A 499 5.80 -41.39 -11.29
C LYS A 499 7.29 -41.40 -11.69
N ASN A 500 7.61 -41.67 -12.96
CA ASN A 500 8.98 -41.64 -13.46
C ASN A 500 9.61 -40.24 -13.46
N TYR A 501 8.79 -39.18 -13.43
CA TYR A 501 9.23 -37.79 -13.47
C TYR A 501 8.96 -37.04 -12.16
N GLU A 502 8.46 -37.73 -11.13
CA GLU A 502 8.04 -37.10 -9.88
C GLU A 502 9.19 -36.30 -9.23
N SER A 503 10.39 -36.85 -9.19
CA SER A 503 11.58 -36.16 -8.67
C SER A 503 11.92 -34.89 -9.47
N GLU A 504 11.89 -34.95 -10.80
CA GLU A 504 12.14 -33.80 -11.68
C GLU A 504 11.06 -32.71 -11.51
N VAL A 505 9.79 -33.11 -11.43
CA VAL A 505 8.64 -32.21 -11.21
C VAL A 505 8.79 -31.52 -9.86
N MET A 506 9.03 -32.28 -8.81
CA MET A 506 9.20 -31.77 -7.45
C MET A 506 10.39 -30.83 -7.34
N ARG A 507 11.48 -31.14 -8.03
CA ARG A 507 12.64 -30.25 -8.14
C ARG A 507 12.27 -28.91 -8.78
N CYS A 508 11.49 -28.92 -9.85
CA CYS A 508 11.03 -27.68 -10.50
C CYS A 508 10.09 -26.86 -9.60
N VAL A 509 9.23 -27.52 -8.81
CA VAL A 509 8.37 -26.83 -7.82
C VAL A 509 9.22 -26.13 -6.77
N HIS A 510 10.20 -26.85 -6.21
CA HIS A 510 11.14 -26.31 -5.22
C HIS A 510 11.85 -25.07 -5.75
N ILE A 511 12.38 -25.15 -6.97
CA ILE A 511 13.04 -24.04 -7.66
C ILE A 511 12.06 -22.87 -7.88
N GLY A 512 10.81 -23.16 -8.29
CA GLY A 512 9.76 -22.16 -8.43
C GLY A 512 9.49 -21.40 -7.12
N LEU A 513 9.42 -22.12 -6.00
CA LEU A 513 9.25 -21.53 -4.66
C LEU A 513 10.46 -20.68 -4.23
N LEU A 514 11.69 -21.15 -4.48
CA LEU A 514 12.92 -20.38 -4.23
C LEU A 514 12.94 -19.06 -5.01
N CYS A 515 12.47 -19.09 -6.26
CA CYS A 515 12.36 -17.92 -7.11
C CYS A 515 11.27 -16.95 -6.64
N ALA A 516 10.17 -17.44 -6.07
CA ALA A 516 9.01 -16.66 -5.66
C ALA A 516 9.06 -16.13 -4.19
N GLN A 517 10.20 -16.24 -3.51
CA GLN A 517 10.37 -15.76 -2.13
C GLN A 517 10.12 -14.24 -1.99
N GLU A 518 9.61 -13.82 -0.83
CA GLU A 518 9.26 -12.42 -0.56
C GLU A 518 10.45 -11.46 -0.73
N SER A 519 11.59 -11.79 -0.13
CA SER A 519 12.79 -10.97 -0.17
C SER A 519 13.63 -11.23 -1.45
N PRO A 520 14.02 -10.19 -2.20
CA PRO A 520 14.90 -10.32 -3.38
C PRO A 520 16.27 -10.92 -3.08
N LYS A 521 16.74 -10.79 -1.84
CA LYS A 521 18.05 -11.31 -1.41
C LYS A 521 18.05 -12.83 -1.31
N ASP A 522 16.90 -13.41 -0.98
CA ASP A 522 16.75 -14.86 -0.82
C ASP A 522 16.55 -15.57 -2.16
N ARG A 523 16.08 -14.85 -3.19
CA ARG A 523 15.89 -15.41 -4.54
C ARG A 523 17.25 -15.73 -5.20
N PRO A 524 17.42 -16.90 -5.83
CA PRO A 524 18.63 -17.21 -6.60
C PRO A 524 18.78 -16.29 -7.83
N SER A 525 19.99 -16.23 -8.42
CA SER A 525 20.15 -15.67 -9.77
C SER A 525 19.72 -16.71 -10.82
N VAL A 526 19.38 -16.25 -12.04
CA VAL A 526 18.95 -17.16 -13.11
C VAL A 526 20.03 -18.18 -13.48
N SER A 527 21.32 -17.83 -13.35
CA SER A 527 22.44 -18.77 -13.57
C SER A 527 22.42 -19.92 -12.56
N VAL A 528 22.11 -19.61 -11.29
CA VAL A 528 21.97 -20.61 -10.22
C VAL A 528 20.72 -21.44 -10.45
N VAL A 529 19.59 -20.82 -10.85
CA VAL A 529 18.36 -21.53 -11.22
C VAL A 529 18.61 -22.54 -12.33
N LEU A 530 19.34 -22.16 -13.38
CA LEU A 530 19.66 -23.08 -14.49
C LEU A 530 20.57 -24.22 -14.04
N SER A 531 21.54 -23.94 -13.16
CA SER A 531 22.41 -24.97 -12.57
C SER A 531 21.61 -25.95 -11.71
N MET A 532 20.65 -25.44 -10.92
CA MET A 532 19.72 -26.24 -10.13
C MET A 532 18.83 -27.10 -11.03
N LEU A 533 18.35 -26.58 -12.17
CA LEU A 533 17.51 -27.36 -13.09
C LEU A 533 18.27 -28.51 -13.77
N ILE A 534 19.52 -28.28 -14.19
CA ILE A 534 20.30 -29.25 -14.98
C ILE A 534 21.04 -30.27 -14.10
N SER A 535 21.50 -29.86 -12.92
CA SER A 535 22.28 -30.73 -12.03
C SER A 535 21.38 -31.52 -11.10
N GLU A 536 21.19 -32.81 -11.37
CA GLU A 536 20.38 -33.72 -10.53
C GLU A 536 20.94 -33.88 -9.11
N THR A 537 22.26 -33.75 -8.95
CA THR A 537 22.98 -33.97 -7.67
C THR A 537 23.17 -32.72 -6.83
N MET A 538 22.69 -31.56 -7.28
CA MET A 538 22.85 -30.31 -6.54
C MET A 538 21.80 -30.20 -5.44
N ASP A 539 22.26 -30.10 -4.20
CA ASP A 539 21.40 -29.83 -3.04
C ASP A 539 20.75 -28.45 -3.14
N LEU A 540 19.44 -28.42 -2.89
CA LEU A 540 18.63 -27.21 -2.96
C LEU A 540 18.41 -26.65 -1.55
N PRO A 541 18.60 -25.33 -1.34
CA PRO A 541 18.30 -24.72 -0.05
C PRO A 541 16.79 -24.78 0.22
N GLU A 542 16.39 -24.84 1.48
CA GLU A 542 14.96 -24.79 1.83
C GLU A 542 14.32 -23.46 1.41
N PRO A 543 13.16 -23.49 0.73
CA PRO A 543 12.47 -22.27 0.36
C PRO A 543 11.89 -21.59 1.60
N LYS A 544 11.95 -20.27 1.65
CA LYS A 544 11.24 -19.42 2.61
C LYS A 544 9.86 -19.05 2.07
N VAL A 545 9.06 -18.38 2.90
CA VAL A 545 7.70 -17.95 2.55
C VAL A 545 7.68 -17.15 1.23
N PRO A 546 6.91 -17.60 0.21
CA PRO A 546 6.71 -16.88 -1.02
C PRO A 546 5.92 -15.61 -0.79
N ALA A 547 6.17 -14.58 -1.61
CA ALA A 547 5.45 -13.34 -1.50
C ALA A 547 3.93 -13.54 -1.64
N PHE A 548 3.16 -12.68 -0.96
CA PHE A 548 1.69 -12.66 -1.05
C PHE A 548 1.00 -13.95 -0.57
N SER A 549 1.70 -14.85 0.13
CA SER A 549 1.15 -16.12 0.64
C SER A 549 0.33 -15.97 1.93
N ILE A 550 0.41 -14.83 2.61
CA ILE A 550 -0.25 -14.59 3.91
C ILE A 550 -1.19 -13.39 3.80
N LYS A 551 -2.51 -13.62 3.96
CA LYS A 551 -3.43 -12.56 4.35
C LYS A 551 -3.29 -12.31 5.85
N SER A 552 -3.18 -11.03 6.21
CA SER A 552 -3.22 -10.47 7.58
C SER A 552 -3.85 -11.38 8.64
N SER A 553 -3.00 -12.10 9.38
CA SER A 553 -3.20 -12.41 10.80
C SER A 553 -2.08 -11.76 11.60
N ARG A 554 -1.88 -10.45 11.41
CA ARG A 554 -1.22 -9.63 12.44
C ARG A 554 -2.29 -9.20 13.43
N THR A 555 -2.74 -10.15 14.25
CA THR A 555 -3.09 -9.81 15.63
C THR A 555 -1.76 -9.55 16.33
N GLU A 556 -1.53 -8.31 16.71
CA GLU A 556 -0.54 -7.94 17.69
C GLU A 556 -0.87 -8.64 19.00
N THR A 557 -0.29 -9.81 19.21
CA THR A 557 0.14 -10.24 20.53
C THR A 557 1.65 -10.21 20.48
N GLY A 558 2.19 -9.04 20.79
CA GLY A 558 3.56 -8.96 21.26
C GLY A 558 3.60 -9.58 22.64
N THR A 559 4.26 -10.72 22.77
CA THR A 559 4.92 -11.09 24.03
C THR A 559 6.24 -11.75 23.71
N SER A 560 7.30 -10.96 23.84
CA SER A 560 8.67 -11.43 23.93
C SER A 560 8.91 -12.15 25.26
N SER A 561 9.24 -13.44 25.14
CA SER A 561 10.31 -14.18 25.83
C SER A 561 10.36 -14.30 27.38
N SER A 562 10.42 -15.58 27.79
CA SER A 562 11.27 -16.15 28.86
C SER A 562 10.76 -16.13 30.30
N GLN A 563 10.43 -17.31 30.85
CA GLN A 563 11.24 -18.02 31.86
C GLN A 563 10.57 -19.32 32.36
N GLN A 564 11.38 -20.39 32.43
CA GLN A 564 11.39 -21.53 33.36
C GLN A 564 10.04 -22.17 33.80
N SER A 565 9.82 -23.47 33.61
CA SER A 565 10.44 -24.48 34.49
C SER A 565 10.13 -25.93 34.05
N GLN A 566 11.19 -26.75 34.08
CA GLN A 566 11.31 -28.14 34.54
C GLN A 566 10.33 -29.26 34.11
N LYS A 567 10.93 -30.33 33.53
CA LYS A 567 10.83 -31.79 33.85
C LYS A 567 9.42 -32.33 34.17
N SER A 568 8.90 -33.41 33.59
CA SER A 568 9.51 -34.74 33.36
C SER A 568 8.56 -35.69 32.62
N ASN A 569 9.16 -36.62 31.87
CA ASN A 569 8.78 -38.00 31.52
C ASN A 569 7.43 -38.62 31.92
N SER A 570 6.97 -39.50 31.00
CA SER A 570 6.13 -40.71 31.18
C SER A 570 4.66 -40.49 31.54
N SER A 571 3.68 -41.29 31.13
CA SER A 571 3.57 -42.46 30.25
C SER A 571 2.06 -42.63 30.00
N VAL A 572 1.67 -43.00 28.80
CA VAL A 572 0.29 -43.38 28.49
C VAL A 572 -0.02 -44.70 29.18
N ASN A 573 -1.04 -44.74 30.03
CA ASN A 573 -1.73 -45.97 30.41
C ASN A 573 -3.25 -45.78 30.30
N ASN A 574 -3.86 -46.82 29.73
CA ASN A 574 -5.24 -46.93 29.32
C ASN A 574 -6.22 -47.16 30.48
N LEU A 575 -7.51 -46.91 30.14
CA LEU A 575 -8.77 -47.46 30.66
C LEU A 575 -9.61 -46.62 31.65
N SER A 576 -10.68 -46.07 31.06
CA SER A 576 -12.10 -46.17 31.44
C SER A 576 -12.50 -46.11 32.91
N ILE A 577 -13.36 -45.15 33.28
CA ILE A 577 -14.51 -45.38 34.17
C ILE A 577 -15.59 -44.30 33.93
N THR A 578 -16.81 -44.82 34.01
CA THR A 578 -18.15 -44.32 33.70
C THR A 578 -18.61 -43.13 34.56
N MET A 579 -19.47 -42.27 33.99
CA MET A 579 -20.23 -41.27 34.74
C MET A 579 -21.33 -41.91 35.60
N VAL A 580 -21.47 -41.44 36.84
CA VAL A 580 -22.73 -41.43 37.59
C VAL A 580 -22.83 -40.07 38.29
N ASP A 581 -23.94 -39.40 38.03
CA ASP A 581 -24.29 -38.05 38.48
C ASP A 581 -25.18 -38.11 39.73
N GLY A 582 -25.24 -37.02 40.49
CA GLY A 582 -26.30 -36.77 41.46
C GLY A 582 -25.90 -36.13 42.79
N ARG A 583 -25.76 -34.79 42.81
CA ARG A 583 -26.74 -33.85 43.39
C ARG A 583 -26.24 -32.41 43.35
#